data_AF-A0A9D6TAV7-F1
#
_entry.id   AF-A0A9D6TAV7-F1
#
_cell.length_a   1.000
_cell.length_b   1.000
_cell.length_c   1.000
_cell.angle_alpha   90.00
_cell.angle_beta   90.00
_cell.angle_gamma   90.00
#
_symmetry.space_group_name_H-M   'P 1'
#
loop_
_entity.id
_entity.type
_entity.pdbx_description
1 polymer ?
#
loop_
_entity_poly.entity_id
_entity_poly.type
_entity_poly.pdbx_seq_one_letter_code
_entity_poly.pdbx_strand_id
1 'polypeptide(L)'
;MKLPNAHLAVVEREKITGYLLNPAHPDNGGKAAFFQAQGFKGSDWQTLADAFRKLAVSDDVTEAVESRHGRKYILDGRIETPSGKVSVVRTVWIVDRGLDAPRLITAYPREE
;
A
#
# COMPACT_ATOMS: atom_id res chain seq x y z
N MET A 1 13.42 11.06 2.28
CA MET A 1 13.51 11.06 0.80
C MET A 1 12.19 10.60 0.22
N LYS A 2 11.80 11.00 -1.01
CA LYS A 2 10.55 10.56 -1.63
C LYS A 2 10.67 9.21 -2.34
N LEU A 3 9.55 8.53 -2.53
CA LEU A 3 9.45 7.36 -3.42
C LEU A 3 9.70 7.82 -4.86
N PRO A 4 10.68 7.24 -5.58
CA PRO A 4 10.94 7.59 -6.97
C PRO A 4 9.71 7.38 -7.84
N ASN A 5 9.45 8.34 -8.73
CA ASN A 5 8.34 8.29 -9.68
C ASN A 5 6.98 7.94 -9.03
N ALA A 6 6.73 8.42 -7.81
CA ALA A 6 5.49 8.13 -7.08
C ALA A 6 4.20 8.51 -7.84
N HIS A 7 4.28 9.51 -8.72
CA HIS A 7 3.16 9.89 -9.60
C HIS A 7 2.79 8.81 -10.63
N LEU A 8 3.67 7.83 -10.86
CA LEU A 8 3.43 6.63 -11.69
C LEU A 8 3.07 5.39 -10.85
N ALA A 9 2.81 5.55 -9.54
CA ALA A 9 2.62 4.42 -8.63
C ALA A 9 1.44 3.52 -9.05
N VAL A 10 1.74 2.23 -9.19
CA VAL A 10 0.77 1.22 -9.60
C VAL A 10 0.26 0.46 -8.39
N VAL A 11 -1.07 0.52 -8.22
CA VAL A 11 -1.82 -0.30 -7.27
C VAL A 11 -2.82 -1.13 -8.07
N GLU A 12 -2.52 -2.41 -8.24
CA GLU A 12 -3.33 -3.34 -9.02
C GLU A 12 -4.60 -3.74 -8.27
N ARG A 13 -5.70 -3.90 -9.00
CA ARG A 13 -6.97 -4.40 -8.44
C ARG A 13 -6.78 -5.70 -7.68
N GLU A 14 -6.09 -6.66 -8.28
CA GLU A 14 -5.85 -7.98 -7.70
C GLU A 14 -5.10 -7.88 -6.35
N LYS A 15 -4.18 -6.92 -6.23
CA LYS A 15 -3.48 -6.66 -4.98
C LYS A 15 -4.40 -6.18 -3.87
N ILE A 16 -5.45 -5.43 -4.22
CA ILE A 16 -6.45 -5.00 -3.27
C ILE A 16 -7.47 -6.11 -3.00
N THR A 17 -8.17 -6.59 -4.03
CA THR A 17 -9.34 -7.46 -3.87
C THR A 17 -8.98 -8.92 -3.64
N GLY A 18 -7.88 -9.40 -4.22
CA GLY A 18 -7.42 -10.78 -4.09
C GLY A 18 -6.52 -11.00 -2.88
N TYR A 19 -5.91 -9.93 -2.35
CA TYR A 19 -4.96 -10.00 -1.24
C TYR A 19 -5.35 -9.13 -0.03
N LEU A 20 -5.26 -7.79 -0.12
CA LEU A 20 -5.41 -6.92 1.06
C LEU A 20 -6.79 -6.94 1.69
N LEU A 21 -7.85 -7.00 0.87
CA LEU A 21 -9.26 -7.07 1.30
C LEU A 21 -9.84 -8.48 1.22
N ASN A 22 -8.99 -9.50 1.00
CA ASN A 22 -9.41 -10.89 0.95
C ASN A 22 -9.08 -11.61 2.28
N PRO A 23 -10.06 -11.82 3.17
CA PRO A 23 -9.82 -12.54 4.42
C PRO A 23 -9.49 -14.02 4.22
N ALA A 24 -9.81 -14.60 3.05
CA ALA A 24 -9.52 -15.99 2.73
C ALA A 24 -8.10 -16.20 2.16
N HIS A 25 -7.35 -15.14 1.87
CA HIS A 25 -5.99 -15.28 1.37
C HIS A 25 -5.06 -15.79 2.49
N PRO A 26 -4.26 -16.85 2.27
CA PRO A 26 -3.45 -17.49 3.31
C PRO A 26 -2.50 -16.50 4.02
N ASP A 27 -1.88 -15.61 3.25
CA ASP A 27 -0.96 -14.58 3.79
C ASP A 27 -1.63 -13.25 4.15
N ASN A 28 -2.97 -13.20 4.27
CA ASN A 28 -3.66 -11.96 4.61
C ASN A 28 -3.23 -11.45 5.99
N GLY A 29 -3.06 -12.33 6.98
CA GLY A 29 -2.50 -12.00 8.29
C GLY A 29 -3.20 -10.82 8.97
N GLY A 30 -4.54 -10.77 8.92
CA GLY A 30 -5.35 -9.73 9.57
C GLY A 30 -5.50 -8.42 8.78
N LYS A 31 -4.84 -8.25 7.63
CA LYS A 31 -4.94 -7.03 6.81
C LYS A 31 -6.38 -6.74 6.37
N ALA A 32 -7.11 -7.77 5.93
CA ALA A 32 -8.49 -7.60 5.46
C ALA A 32 -9.39 -7.12 6.59
N ALA A 33 -9.31 -7.76 7.77
CA ALA A 33 -10.09 -7.36 8.93
C ALA A 33 -9.82 -5.90 9.32
N PHE A 34 -8.56 -5.48 9.31
CA PHE A 34 -8.19 -4.10 9.58
C PHE A 34 -8.79 -3.13 8.56
N PHE A 35 -8.50 -3.30 7.26
CA PHE A 35 -8.96 -2.34 6.26
C PHE A 35 -10.49 -2.32 6.13
N GLN A 36 -11.15 -3.48 6.30
CA GLN A 36 -12.61 -3.54 6.34
C GLN A 36 -13.20 -2.82 7.56
N ALA A 37 -12.57 -2.91 8.73
CA ALA A 37 -12.98 -2.16 9.92
C ALA A 37 -12.85 -0.63 9.74
N GLN A 38 -11.94 -0.18 8.86
CA GLN A 38 -11.81 1.22 8.45
C GLN A 38 -12.82 1.64 7.35
N GLY A 39 -13.68 0.72 6.91
CA GLY A 39 -14.75 0.95 5.93
C GLY A 39 -14.37 0.68 4.48
N PHE A 40 -13.15 0.20 4.20
CA PHE A 40 -12.77 -0.18 2.83
C PHE A 40 -13.47 -1.46 2.39
N LYS A 41 -13.86 -1.52 1.11
CA LYS A 41 -14.63 -2.64 0.55
C LYS A 41 -14.05 -3.08 -0.79
N GLY A 42 -14.08 -4.39 -1.06
CA GLY A 42 -13.58 -4.93 -2.34
C GLY A 42 -14.37 -4.46 -3.56
N SER A 43 -15.66 -4.12 -3.39
CA SER A 43 -16.50 -3.54 -4.44
C SER A 43 -16.09 -2.11 -4.82
N ASP A 44 -15.40 -1.40 -3.91
CA ASP A 44 -14.89 -0.05 -4.07
C ASP A 44 -13.39 -0.01 -3.77
N TRP A 45 -12.66 -0.91 -4.44
CA TRP A 45 -11.24 -1.15 -4.19
C TRP A 45 -10.38 0.06 -4.56
N GLN A 46 -10.85 0.89 -5.49
CA GLN A 46 -10.19 2.11 -5.94
C GLN A 46 -9.98 3.08 -4.79
N THR A 47 -10.92 3.17 -3.85
CA THR A 47 -10.80 4.04 -2.67
C THR A 47 -9.57 3.70 -1.82
N LEU A 48 -9.26 2.41 -1.61
CA LEU A 48 -8.03 2.01 -0.93
C LEU A 48 -6.79 2.23 -1.79
N ALA A 49 -6.90 1.95 -3.10
CA ALA A 49 -5.80 2.17 -4.03
C ALA A 49 -5.36 3.63 -4.10
N ASP A 50 -6.32 4.56 -4.15
CA ASP A 50 -6.07 6.00 -4.21
C ASP A 50 -5.50 6.52 -2.90
N ALA A 51 -5.94 5.99 -1.75
CA ALA A 51 -5.33 6.30 -0.46
C ALA A 51 -3.83 5.93 -0.44
N PHE A 52 -3.45 4.76 -0.96
CA PHE A 52 -2.05 4.37 -1.07
C PHE A 52 -1.26 5.16 -2.09
N ARG A 53 -1.85 5.53 -3.24
CA ARG A 53 -1.19 6.41 -4.23
C ARG A 53 -0.93 7.81 -3.65
N LYS A 54 -1.89 8.36 -2.92
CA LYS A 54 -1.71 9.65 -2.22
C LYS A 54 -0.54 9.57 -1.24
N LEU A 55 -0.54 8.56 -0.35
CA LEU A 55 0.55 8.31 0.59
C LEU A 55 1.90 8.16 -0.12
N ALA A 56 1.95 7.42 -1.23
CA ALA A 56 3.16 7.21 -2.02
C ALA A 56 3.78 8.52 -2.52
N VAL A 57 2.96 9.52 -2.83
CA VAL A 57 3.38 10.84 -3.31
C VAL A 57 3.70 11.78 -2.14
N SER A 58 2.90 11.77 -1.07
CA SER A 58 3.01 12.73 0.03
C SER A 58 4.07 12.38 1.05
N ASP A 59 4.27 11.11 1.36
CA ASP A 59 5.06 10.68 2.51
C ASP A 59 6.51 10.37 2.13
N ASP A 60 7.36 10.32 3.15
CA ASP A 60 8.77 10.01 2.99
C ASP A 60 9.02 8.49 3.13
N VAL A 61 9.95 8.00 2.33
CA VAL A 61 10.51 6.66 2.46
C VAL A 61 11.22 6.56 3.80
N THR A 62 10.81 5.59 4.61
CA THR A 62 11.43 5.25 5.89
C THR A 62 12.59 4.30 5.73
N GLU A 63 12.53 3.40 4.75
CA GLU A 63 13.61 2.45 4.44
C GLU A 63 13.65 2.12 2.94
N ALA A 64 14.85 1.92 2.40
CA ALA A 64 15.03 1.45 1.04
C ALA A 64 16.04 0.29 0.98
N VAL A 65 15.64 -0.81 0.36
CA VAL A 65 16.43 -2.06 0.33
C VAL A 65 16.62 -2.51 -1.11
N GLU A 66 17.88 -2.64 -1.53
CA GLU A 66 18.23 -3.17 -2.84
C GLU A 66 18.01 -4.69 -2.89
N SER A 67 17.53 -5.20 -4.02
CA SER A 67 17.38 -6.65 -4.22
C SER A 67 17.67 -7.03 -5.67
N ARG A 68 17.82 -8.34 -5.94
CA ARG A 68 18.00 -8.85 -7.32
C ARG A 68 16.86 -8.47 -8.28
N HIS A 69 15.67 -8.19 -7.75
CA HIS A 69 14.46 -7.88 -8.53
C HIS A 69 14.28 -6.38 -8.76
N GLY A 70 15.08 -5.53 -8.11
CA GLY A 70 14.88 -4.09 -8.05
C GLY A 70 14.94 -3.58 -6.62
N ARG A 71 14.62 -2.31 -6.43
CA ARG A 71 14.74 -1.64 -5.14
C ARG A 71 13.39 -1.54 -4.45
N LYS A 72 13.31 -2.06 -3.22
CA LYS A 72 12.14 -1.98 -2.35
C LYS A 72 12.19 -0.68 -1.56
N TYR A 73 11.01 -0.12 -1.32
CA TYR A 73 10.81 1.10 -0.55
C TYR A 73 9.71 0.87 0.47
N ILE A 74 9.95 1.27 1.71
CA ILE A 74 8.99 1.20 2.80
C ILE A 74 8.60 2.63 3.14
N LEU A 75 7.30 2.88 3.22
CA LEU A 75 6.73 4.15 3.62
C LEU A 75 5.77 3.90 4.77
N ASP A 76 5.85 4.74 5.79
CA ASP A 76 4.90 4.76 6.88
C ASP A 76 4.17 6.09 6.86
N GLY A 77 2.85 6.04 6.75
CA GLY A 77 2.06 7.24 6.52
C GLY A 77 0.63 7.09 6.99
N ARG A 78 -0.06 8.22 7.00
CA ARG A 78 -1.47 8.32 7.36
C ARG A 78 -2.33 8.21 6.12
N ILE A 79 -3.39 7.40 6.19
CA ILE A 79 -4.42 7.33 5.16
C ILE A 79 -5.77 7.81 5.70
N GLU A 80 -6.48 8.57 4.87
CA GLU A 80 -7.90 8.85 5.08
C GLU A 80 -8.70 7.57 4.84
N THR A 81 -9.67 7.30 5.71
CA THR A 81 -10.48 6.09 5.62
C THR A 81 -11.95 6.43 5.36
N PRO A 82 -12.72 5.54 4.70
CA PRO A 82 -14.16 5.72 4.53
C PRO A 82 -14.94 5.87 5.84
N SER A 83 -14.39 5.38 6.96
CA SER A 83 -14.97 5.56 8.29
C SER A 83 -14.85 6.99 8.85
N GLY A 84 -14.15 7.89 8.15
CA GLY A 84 -13.86 9.25 8.60
C GLY A 84 -12.70 9.35 9.59
N LYS A 85 -12.11 8.21 9.98
CA LYS A 85 -10.90 8.16 10.82
C LYS A 85 -9.64 8.19 9.98
N VAL A 86 -8.53 8.59 10.60
CA VAL A 86 -7.20 8.45 10.02
C VAL A 86 -6.56 7.18 10.57
N SER A 87 -5.93 6.40 9.70
CA SER A 87 -5.19 5.20 10.07
C SER A 87 -3.71 5.35 9.70
N VAL A 88 -2.81 4.87 10.55
CA VAL A 88 -1.38 4.77 10.24
C VAL A 88 -1.10 3.39 9.65
N VAL A 89 -0.46 3.38 8.49
CA VAL A 89 -0.15 2.15 7.76
C VAL A 89 1.30 2.14 7.30
N ARG A 90 1.85 0.94 7.19
CA ARG A 90 3.08 0.69 6.45
C ARG A 90 2.72 0.20 5.06
N THR A 91 3.28 0.81 4.04
CA THR A 91 3.21 0.35 2.65
C THR A 91 4.60 -0.04 2.16
N VAL A 92 4.66 -1.12 1.39
CA VAL A 92 5.89 -1.61 0.78
C VAL A 92 5.72 -1.57 -0.72
N TRP A 93 6.67 -0.93 -1.39
CA TRP A 93 6.71 -0.74 -2.83
C TRP A 93 7.99 -1.34 -3.39
N ILE A 94 8.00 -1.63 -4.68
CA ILE A 94 9.22 -1.96 -5.41
C ILE A 94 9.24 -1.21 -6.73
N VAL A 95 10.41 -0.71 -7.10
CA VAL A 95 10.72 -0.32 -8.47
C VAL A 95 11.54 -1.47 -9.05
N ASP A 96 10.94 -2.24 -9.98
CA ASP A 96 11.64 -3.38 -10.58
C ASP A 96 12.82 -2.91 -11.43
N ARG A 97 13.84 -3.76 -11.55
CA ARG A 97 15.04 -3.43 -12.31
C ARG A 97 14.70 -3.13 -13.76
N GLY A 98 15.09 -1.94 -14.23
CA GLY A 98 14.85 -1.47 -15.60
C GLY A 98 13.46 -0.88 -15.82
N LEU A 99 12.63 -0.79 -14.77
CA LEU A 99 11.37 -0.06 -14.78
C LEU A 99 11.46 1.19 -13.91
N ASP A 100 10.54 2.12 -14.15
CA ASP A 100 10.46 3.39 -13.42
C ASP A 100 9.29 3.46 -12.45
N ALA A 101 8.21 2.75 -12.73
CA ALA A 101 6.97 2.84 -11.96
C ALA A 101 7.03 1.98 -10.69
N PRO A 102 6.85 2.56 -9.48
CA PRO A 102 6.77 1.78 -8.26
C PRO A 102 5.45 1.01 -8.20
N ARG A 103 5.51 -0.29 -7.88
CA ARG A 103 4.32 -1.13 -7.67
C ARG A 103 4.14 -1.53 -6.21
N LEU A 104 2.90 -1.58 -5.77
CA LEU A 104 2.57 -1.98 -4.41
C LEU A 104 2.85 -3.48 -4.18
N ILE A 105 3.67 -3.79 -3.19
CA ILE A 105 3.93 -5.15 -2.72
C ILE A 105 2.97 -5.56 -1.61
N THR A 106 2.79 -4.73 -0.60
CA THR A 106 1.87 -5.00 0.52
C THR A 106 1.59 -3.73 1.32
N ALA A 107 0.55 -3.76 2.14
CA ALA A 107 0.25 -2.75 3.12
C ALA A 107 -0.34 -3.39 4.38
N TYR A 108 -0.02 -2.86 5.55
CA TYR A 108 -0.52 -3.39 6.82
C TYR A 108 -0.54 -2.31 7.91
N PRO A 109 -1.29 -2.52 8.99
CA PRO A 109 -1.36 -1.57 10.11
C PRO A 109 0.02 -1.35 10.68
N ARG A 110 0.34 -0.11 11.02
CA ARG A 110 1.51 0.18 11.84
C ARG A 110 1.00 0.56 13.22
N GLU A 111 1.37 -0.23 14.22
CA GLU A 111 1.21 0.17 15.61
C GLU A 111 2.13 1.38 15.86
N GLU A 112 1.60 2.41 16.51
CA GLU A 112 2.39 3.58 16.93
C GLU A 112 3.38 3.23 18.04
#